data_AF-A0A0S7XK98-F1
#
_entry.id   AF-A0A0S7XK98-F1
#
_cell.length_a   1.000
_cell.length_b   1.000
_cell.length_c   1.000
_cell.angle_alpha   90.00
_cell.angle_beta   90.00
_cell.angle_gamma   90.00
#
_symmetry.space_group_name_H-M   'P 1'
#
loop_
_entity.id
_entity.type
_entity.pdbx_description
1 polymer ?
#
loop_
_entity_poly.entity_id
_entity_poly.type
_entity_poly.pdbx_seq_one_letter_code
_entity_poly.pdbx_strand_id
1 'polypeptide(L)'
;MKRKVTLVFHDEDLYTQLKIEAIRRRTTASAIVADAVREWLESREDAELLPVIDSARTEWKEKGGRPWSEAEHELEESISPRKGRAGAKRV
;
A
#
# COMPACT_ATOMS: atom_id res chain seq x y z
N MET A 1 18.15 8.70 7.99
CA MET A 1 19.14 7.90 8.77
C MET A 1 19.32 6.55 8.11
N LYS A 2 20.53 5.95 8.13
CA LYS A 2 20.77 4.61 7.57
C LYS A 2 20.89 3.58 8.70
N ARG A 3 20.13 2.48 8.64
CA ARG A 3 20.22 1.33 9.57
C ARG A 3 20.93 0.19 8.86
N LYS A 4 21.76 -0.57 9.58
CA LYS A 4 22.50 -1.72 9.04
C LYS A 4 21.79 -3.01 9.42
N VAL A 5 21.81 -3.98 8.52
CA VAL A 5 21.33 -5.35 8.74
C VAL A 5 22.38 -6.32 8.20
N THR A 6 22.57 -7.44 8.88
CA THR A 6 23.43 -8.54 8.41
C THR A 6 22.54 -9.60 7.79
N LEU A 7 22.84 -9.98 6.55
CA LEU A 7 22.09 -10.97 5.78
C LEU A 7 23.01 -12.16 5.48
N VAL A 8 22.48 -13.36 5.62
CA VAL A 8 23.17 -14.61 5.27
C VAL A 8 22.47 -15.19 4.06
N PHE A 9 23.23 -15.40 2.98
CA PHE A 9 22.77 -16.13 1.80
C PHE A 9 23.20 -17.58 1.96
N HIS A 10 22.24 -18.49 2.09
CA HIS A 10 22.50 -19.93 2.19
C HIS A 10 22.77 -20.58 0.82
N ASP A 11 22.41 -19.88 -0.24
CA ASP A 11 22.66 -20.25 -1.63
C ASP A 11 23.82 -19.39 -2.17
N GLU A 12 24.95 -20.03 -2.43
CA GLU A 12 26.14 -19.36 -2.97
C GLU A 12 25.94 -18.86 -4.41
N ASP A 13 25.13 -19.55 -5.21
CA ASP A 13 24.85 -19.15 -6.59
C ASP A 13 24.03 -17.87 -6.58
N LEU A 14 23.04 -17.77 -5.70
CA LEU A 14 22.25 -16.54 -5.53
C LEU A 14 23.12 -15.36 -5.09
N TYR A 15 24.03 -15.57 -4.13
CA TYR A 15 24.96 -14.54 -3.70
C TYR A 15 25.88 -14.07 -4.85
N THR A 16 26.33 -15.02 -5.67
CA THR A 16 27.19 -14.74 -6.83
C THR A 16 26.44 -13.95 -7.89
N GLN A 17 25.21 -14.36 -8.23
CA GLN A 17 24.35 -13.67 -9.18
C GLN A 17 24.03 -12.24 -8.73
N LEU A 18 23.73 -12.06 -7.44
CA LEU A 18 23.50 -10.72 -6.87
C LEU A 18 24.71 -9.80 -7.06
N LYS A 19 25.92 -10.31 -6.84
CA LYS A 19 27.16 -9.54 -7.06
C LYS A 19 27.37 -9.20 -8.53
N ILE A 20 27.11 -10.14 -9.44
CA ILE A 20 27.19 -9.90 -10.89
C ILE A 20 26.20 -8.82 -11.30
N GLU A 21 24.93 -8.90 -10.86
CA GLU A 21 23.92 -7.90 -11.20
C GLU A 21 24.23 -6.52 -10.62
N ALA A 22 24.81 -6.45 -9.41
CA ALA A 22 25.25 -5.19 -8.83
C ALA A 22 26.28 -4.49 -9.73
N ILE A 23 27.27 -5.23 -10.24
CA ILE A 23 28.26 -4.72 -11.19
C ILE A 23 27.59 -4.32 -12.50
N ARG A 24 26.74 -5.19 -13.06
CA ARG A 24 26.06 -4.96 -14.35
C ARG A 24 25.21 -3.69 -14.35
N ARG A 25 24.50 -3.43 -13.26
CA ARG A 25 23.63 -2.27 -13.06
C ARG A 25 24.36 -1.04 -12.49
N ARG A 26 25.68 -1.15 -12.24
CA ARG A 26 26.51 -0.11 -11.60
C ARG A 26 25.91 0.38 -10.27
N THR A 27 25.42 -0.56 -9.47
CA THR A 27 24.80 -0.30 -8.17
C THR A 27 25.41 -1.18 -7.07
N THR A 28 24.87 -1.12 -5.86
CA THR A 28 25.30 -1.96 -4.73
C THR A 28 24.37 -3.14 -4.54
N ALA A 29 24.91 -4.27 -4.08
CA ALA A 29 24.10 -5.41 -3.66
C ALA A 29 23.05 -5.01 -2.60
N SER A 30 23.41 -4.11 -1.68
CA SER A 30 22.48 -3.56 -0.69
C SER A 30 21.30 -2.79 -1.30
N ALA A 31 21.51 -2.08 -2.41
CA ALA A 31 20.43 -1.37 -3.09
C ALA A 31 19.47 -2.37 -3.76
N ILE A 32 20.01 -3.36 -4.47
CA ILE A 32 19.21 -4.42 -5.09
C ILE A 32 18.37 -5.15 -4.04
N VAL A 33 18.99 -5.53 -2.91
CA VAL A 33 18.28 -6.19 -1.81
C VAL A 33 17.21 -5.27 -1.20
N ALA A 34 17.49 -3.99 -1.02
CA ALA A 34 16.51 -3.04 -0.49
C ALA A 34 15.29 -2.91 -1.41
N ASP A 35 15.51 -2.85 -2.73
CA ASP A 35 14.42 -2.78 -3.71
C ASP A 35 13.63 -4.09 -3.75
N ALA A 36 14.30 -5.25 -3.77
CA ALA A 36 13.64 -6.55 -3.72
C ALA A 36 12.79 -6.74 -2.44
N VAL A 37 13.29 -6.29 -1.29
CA VAL A 37 12.54 -6.33 -0.02
C VAL A 37 11.34 -5.38 -0.07
N ARG A 38 11.48 -4.20 -0.68
CA ARG A 38 10.36 -3.26 -0.86
C ARG A 38 9.26 -3.89 -1.72
N GLU A 39 9.62 -4.40 -2.89
CA GLU A 39 8.67 -5.06 -3.80
C GLU A 39 8.00 -6.28 -3.13
N TRP A 40 8.76 -7.05 -2.36
CA TRP A 40 8.20 -8.17 -1.61
C TRP A 40 7.17 -7.71 -0.57
N LEU A 41 7.44 -6.65 0.19
CA LEU A 41 6.50 -6.11 1.17
C LEU A 41 5.25 -5.54 0.49
N GLU A 42 5.40 -4.77 -0.59
CA GLU A 42 4.28 -4.24 -1.37
C GLU A 42 3.39 -5.38 -1.91
N SER A 43 3.99 -6.46 -2.42
CA SER A 43 3.22 -7.63 -2.88
C SER A 43 2.45 -8.34 -1.76
N ARG A 44 2.93 -8.25 -0.52
CA ARG A 44 2.25 -8.82 0.66
C ARG A 44 1.06 -7.96 1.05
N GLU A 45 1.21 -6.64 1.02
CA GLU A 45 0.11 -5.69 1.23
C GLU A 45 -0.98 -5.89 0.17
N ASP A 46 -0.61 -6.00 -1.10
CA ASP A 46 -1.55 -6.30 -2.18
C ASP A 46 -2.30 -7.62 -1.95
N ALA A 47 -1.57 -8.68 -1.55
CA ALA A 47 -2.16 -9.98 -1.26
C ALA A 47 -3.15 -9.93 -0.08
N GLU A 48 -2.91 -9.08 0.91
CA GLU A 48 -3.82 -8.86 2.04
C GLU A 48 -5.06 -8.05 1.65
N LEU A 49 -4.97 -7.20 0.62
CA LEU A 49 -6.09 -6.45 0.08
C LEU A 49 -6.99 -7.28 -0.84
N LEU A 50 -6.46 -8.32 -1.50
CA LEU A 50 -7.24 -9.17 -2.42
C LEU A 50 -8.54 -9.73 -1.79
N PRO A 51 -8.54 -10.30 -0.57
CA PRO A 51 -9.78 -10.73 0.09
C PRO A 51 -10.80 -9.61 0.29
N VAL A 52 -10.34 -8.39 0.62
CA VAL A 52 -11.21 -7.22 0.81
C VAL A 52 -11.83 -6.81 -0.52
N ILE A 53 -11.04 -6.79 -1.59
CA ILE A 53 -11.51 -6.49 -2.94
C ILE A 53 -12.54 -7.53 -3.40
N ASP A 54 -12.28 -8.81 -3.18
CA ASP A 54 -13.21 -9.87 -3.57
C ASP A 54 -14.50 -9.84 -2.73
N SER A 55 -14.41 -9.49 -1.45
CA SER A 55 -15.58 -9.25 -0.60
C SER A 55 -16.43 -8.10 -1.13
N ALA A 56 -15.82 -6.95 -1.42
CA ALA A 56 -16.50 -5.78 -1.96
C ALA A 56 -17.12 -6.06 -3.34
N ARG A 57 -16.42 -6.81 -4.19
CA ARG A 57 -16.91 -7.25 -5.50
C ARG A 57 -18.10 -8.19 -5.36
N THR A 58 -18.07 -9.11 -4.40
CA THR A 58 -19.17 -10.05 -4.14
C THR A 58 -20.39 -9.30 -3.65
N GLU A 59 -20.22 -8.39 -2.69
CA GLU A 59 -21.29 -7.51 -2.24
C GLU A 59 -21.93 -6.71 -3.38
N TRP A 60 -21.11 -6.11 -4.25
CA TRP A 60 -21.62 -5.37 -5.40
C TRP A 60 -22.38 -6.26 -6.40
N LYS A 61 -21.94 -7.49 -6.62
CA LYS A 61 -22.66 -8.45 -7.48
C LYS A 61 -24.02 -8.84 -6.88
N GLU A 62 -24.09 -8.99 -5.57
CA GLU A 62 -25.32 -9.39 -4.87
C GLU A 62 -26.32 -8.24 -4.72
N LYS A 63 -25.84 -7.06 -4.32
CA LYS A 63 -26.68 -5.92 -3.97
C LYS A 63 -26.81 -4.90 -5.10
N GLY A 64 -26.00 -5.01 -6.14
CA GLY A 64 -25.86 -4.00 -7.18
C GLY A 64 -25.01 -2.80 -6.73
N GLY A 65 -24.79 -1.86 -7.65
CA GLY A 65 -24.15 -0.58 -7.37
C GLY A 65 -25.17 0.53 -7.19
N ARG A 66 -24.73 1.65 -6.63
CA ARG A 66 -25.47 2.91 -6.64
C ARG A 66 -24.81 3.91 -7.61
N PRO A 67 -25.59 4.83 -8.21
CA PRO A 67 -25.03 5.91 -9.02
C PRO A 67 -24.03 6.76 -8.24
N TRP A 68 -22.95 7.17 -8.91
CA TRP A 68 -21.96 8.05 -8.29
C TRP A 68 -22.55 9.38 -7.81
N SER A 69 -23.52 9.94 -8.55
CA SER A 69 -24.19 11.19 -8.20
C SER A 69 -24.91 11.14 -6.84
N GLU A 70 -25.48 9.98 -6.47
CA GLU A 70 -26.13 9.80 -5.17
C GLU A 70 -25.08 9.71 -4.05
N ALA A 71 -23.99 8.99 -4.28
CA ALA A 71 -22.88 8.88 -3.33
C ALA A 71 -22.14 10.21 -3.12
N GLU A 72 -21.97 11.00 -4.18
CA GLU A 72 -21.31 12.30 -4.16
C GLU A 72 -22.11 13.32 -3.35
N HIS A 73 -23.43 13.37 -3.56
CA HIS A 73 -24.33 14.23 -2.80
C HIS A 73 -24.31 13.91 -1.30
N GLU A 74 -24.39 12.63 -0.91
CA GLU A 74 -24.27 12.19 0.48
C GLU A 74 -22.92 12.58 1.11
N LEU A 75 -21.83 12.46 0.35
CA LEU A 75 -20.49 12.83 0.81
C LEU A 75 -20.41 14.33 1.09
N GLU A 76 -20.94 15.17 0.20
CA GLU A 76 -20.97 16.62 0.37
C GLU A 76 -21.82 17.06 1.58
N GLU A 77 -22.96 16.40 1.80
CA GLU A 77 -23.80 16.60 2.99
C GLU A 77 -23.08 16.18 4.29
N SER A 78 -22.28 15.12 4.26
CA SER A 78 -21.54 14.60 5.43
C SER A 78 -20.32 15.43 5.83
N ILE A 79 -19.72 16.17 4.90
CA ILE A 79 -18.56 17.06 5.14
C ILE A 79 -19.02 18.42 5.69
N SER A 80 -20.23 18.85 5.32
CA SER A 80 -20.82 20.13 5.70
C SER A 80 -21.19 20.35 7.19
N PRO A 81 -21.41 19.36 8.09
CA PRO A 81 -21.91 19.65 9.43
C PRO A 81 -20.83 20.15 10.43
N ARG A 82 -19.54 20.02 10.12
CA ARG A 82 -18.47 20.35 11.10
C ARG A 82 -18.17 21.85 11.21
N LYS A 83 -18.68 22.70 10.31
CA LYS A 83 -18.45 24.16 10.36
C LYS A 83 -19.44 24.94 11.24
N GLY A 84 -20.48 24.30 11.77
CA GLY A 84 -21.59 24.99 12.48
C GLY A 84 -21.66 24.86 14.00
N ARG A 85 -20.84 24.03 14.66
CA ARG A 85 -20.97 23.75 16.12
C ARG A 85 -19.97 24.47 17.04
N ALA A 86 -19.15 25.39 16.53
CA ALA A 86 -18.18 26.15 17.34
C ALA A 86 -18.69 27.53 17.79
N GLY A 87 -20.00 27.79 17.78
CA GLY A 87 -20.55 29.11 18.10
C GLY A 87 -21.97 29.08 18.63
N ALA A 88 -22.21 28.45 19.78
CA ALA A 88 -23.44 28.73 20.52
C ALA A 88 -23.25 28.54 22.04
N LYS A 89 -23.44 29.66 22.74
CA LYS A 89 -23.58 29.88 24.20
C LYS A 89 -22.31 30.07 25.03
N ARG A 90 -21.82 31.32 25.02
CA ARG A 90 -21.62 32.08 26.27
C ARG A 90 -22.59 33.25 26.27
N VAL A 91 -23.62 33.20 27.11
CA VAL A 91 -24.23 34.32 27.84
C VAL A 91 -24.70 33.74 29.16
#